data_AF-A0A7I9UZX2-F1
#
_entry.id   AF-A0A7I9UZX2-F1
#
_cell.length_a   1.000
_cell.length_b   1.000
_cell.length_c   1.000
_cell.angle_alpha   90.00
_cell.angle_beta   90.00
_cell.angle_gamma   90.00
#
_symmetry.space_group_name_H-M   'P 1'
#
loop_
_entity.id
_entity.type
_entity.pdbx_description
1 polymer ?
#
loop_
_entity_poly.entity_id
_entity_poly.type
_entity_poly.pdbx_seq_one_letter_code
_entity_poly.pdbx_strand_id
1 'polypeptide(L)'
;MTVSGKIVHFDTNKGFGFLAPDEGGADVFIHINDLDVDETQLKPGALVDFDIEETDRGAKATNVVITQEAPPGGFESDARPERRSDHRRDDRRDDRRDDRRFDRPRRSRGGHGSMEAAAFTEELTELLLDSSGTLTAAQIVAIRQRVTDFAVDRGWVLD
;
A
#
# COMPACT_ATOMS: atom_id res chain seq x y z
N MET A 1 26.23 -5.26 3.62
CA MET A 1 26.25 -6.72 3.42
C MET A 1 25.34 -6.94 2.23
N THR A 2 25.88 -7.42 1.11
CA THR A 2 25.10 -7.68 -0.10
C THR A 2 24.24 -8.92 0.11
N VAL A 3 22.94 -8.73 0.08
CA VAL A 3 21.88 -9.73 0.26
C VAL A 3 21.17 -9.91 -1.08
N SER A 4 20.92 -11.15 -1.46
CA SER A 4 20.11 -11.48 -2.63
C SER A 4 18.64 -11.56 -2.27
N GLY A 5 17.77 -11.15 -3.19
CA GLY A 5 16.33 -11.30 -3.01
C GLY A 5 15.56 -11.06 -4.29
N LYS A 6 14.24 -11.02 -4.17
CA LYS A 6 13.31 -10.85 -5.28
C LYS A 6 12.35 -9.71 -5.06
N ILE A 7 12.00 -9.00 -6.13
CA ILE A 7 10.97 -7.97 -6.09
C ILE A 7 9.62 -8.66 -5.95
N VAL A 8 8.93 -8.43 -4.84
CA VAL A 8 7.57 -8.97 -4.63
C VAL A 8 6.55 -8.05 -5.27
N HIS A 9 6.74 -6.74 -5.10
CA HIS A 9 5.85 -5.73 -5.62
C HIS A 9 6.62 -4.45 -5.90
N PHE A 10 6.34 -3.82 -7.04
CA PHE A 10 6.90 -2.51 -7.38
C PHE A 10 5.86 -1.71 -8.17
N ASP A 11 5.54 -0.52 -7.68
CA ASP A 11 4.66 0.43 -8.35
C ASP A 11 5.51 1.46 -9.10
N THR A 12 5.68 1.27 -10.42
CA THR A 12 6.42 2.22 -11.29
C THR A 12 5.82 3.62 -11.26
N ASN A 13 4.49 3.73 -11.23
CA ASN A 13 3.80 5.02 -11.15
C ASN A 13 4.12 5.81 -9.86
N LYS A 14 4.39 5.09 -8.76
CA LYS A 14 4.64 5.70 -7.44
C LYS A 14 6.12 5.71 -7.06
N GLY A 15 6.95 4.97 -7.78
CA GLY A 15 8.39 4.89 -7.55
C GLY A 15 8.79 4.15 -6.27
N PHE A 16 7.97 3.25 -5.74
CA PHE A 16 8.33 2.47 -4.55
C PHE A 16 7.91 0.99 -4.66
N GLY A 17 8.56 0.15 -3.86
CA GLY A 17 8.24 -1.27 -3.81
C GLY A 17 8.85 -2.01 -2.62
N PHE A 18 8.69 -3.33 -2.65
CA PHE A 18 9.14 -4.24 -1.60
C PHE A 18 9.94 -5.39 -2.19
N LEU A 19 11.06 -5.68 -1.53
CA LEU A 19 11.94 -6.80 -1.80
C LEU A 19 11.79 -7.86 -0.72
N ALA A 20 11.68 -9.12 -1.12
CA ALA A 20 11.80 -10.25 -0.22
C ALA A 20 13.24 -10.78 -0.29
N PRO A 21 14.02 -10.72 0.81
CA PRO A 21 15.34 -11.33 0.87
C PRO A 21 15.26 -12.86 0.82
N ASP A 22 16.20 -13.51 0.13
CA ASP A 22 16.21 -14.97 -0.09
C ASP A 22 16.57 -15.73 1.19
N GLU A 23 17.37 -15.12 2.07
CA GLU A 23 17.70 -15.66 3.40
C GLU A 23 16.48 -15.78 4.34
N GLY A 24 15.32 -15.25 3.92
CA GLY A 24 14.11 -15.20 4.71
C GLY A 24 14.18 -14.08 5.76
N GLY A 25 13.12 -13.27 5.84
CA GLY A 25 13.14 -12.10 6.72
C GLY A 25 11.94 -11.19 6.51
N ALA A 26 12.01 -10.00 7.09
CA ALA A 26 11.05 -8.93 6.83
C ALA A 26 11.27 -8.35 5.42
N ASP A 27 10.18 -7.93 4.79
CA ASP A 27 10.24 -7.26 3.48
C ASP A 27 11.05 -5.96 3.60
N VAL A 28 11.93 -5.75 2.62
CA VAL A 28 12.85 -4.62 2.56
C VAL A 28 12.27 -3.55 1.66
N PHE A 29 12.21 -2.32 2.17
CA PHE A 29 11.64 -1.19 1.45
C PHE A 29 12.60 -0.63 0.40
N ILE A 30 12.07 -0.33 -0.78
CA ILE A 30 12.82 0.25 -1.90
C ILE A 30 12.11 1.48 -2.45
N HIS A 31 12.90 2.48 -2.83
CA HIS A 31 12.40 3.70 -3.44
C HIS A 31 13.26 4.10 -4.64
N ILE A 32 12.66 4.38 -5.79
CA ILE A 32 13.37 4.68 -7.04
C ILE A 32 14.32 5.88 -6.89
N ASN A 33 13.94 6.90 -6.12
CA ASN A 33 14.80 8.08 -5.90
C ASN A 33 16.07 7.77 -5.09
N ASP A 34 16.11 6.64 -4.38
CA ASP A 34 17.29 6.21 -3.61
C ASP A 34 18.15 5.20 -4.38
N LEU A 35 17.74 4.83 -5.60
CA LEU A 35 18.40 3.80 -6.40
C LEU A 35 18.94 4.38 -7.72
N ASP A 36 20.11 3.92 -8.12
CA ASP A 36 20.76 4.22 -9.40
C ASP A 36 20.35 3.22 -10.51
N VAL A 37 19.11 2.70 -10.45
CA VAL A 37 18.59 1.73 -11.42
C VAL A 37 17.33 2.25 -12.11
N ASP A 38 17.14 1.85 -13.36
CA ASP A 38 15.97 2.23 -14.13
C ASP A 38 14.71 1.53 -13.62
N GLU A 39 13.61 2.30 -13.47
CA GLU A 39 12.29 1.79 -13.08
C GLU A 39 11.78 0.65 -13.98
N THR A 40 12.23 0.64 -15.24
CA THR A 40 11.83 -0.34 -16.26
C THR A 40 12.35 -1.74 -15.98
N GLN A 41 13.39 -1.86 -15.16
CA GLN A 41 14.00 -3.12 -14.79
C GLN A 41 13.50 -3.66 -13.44
N LEU A 42 12.83 -2.83 -12.63
CA LEU A 42 12.25 -3.19 -11.33
C LEU A 42 10.90 -3.91 -11.52
N LYS A 43 10.94 -5.11 -12.09
CA LYS A 43 9.75 -5.93 -12.31
C LYS A 43 9.52 -6.92 -11.17
N PRO A 44 8.26 -7.18 -10.78
CA PRO A 44 7.97 -8.24 -9.83
C PRO A 44 8.49 -9.59 -10.35
N GLY A 45 9.17 -10.32 -9.47
CA GLY A 45 9.82 -11.59 -9.77
C GLY A 45 11.23 -11.48 -10.34
N ALA A 46 11.77 -10.27 -10.55
CA ALA A 46 13.19 -10.09 -10.84
C ALA A 46 14.04 -10.37 -9.61
N LEU A 47 15.18 -11.02 -9.81
CA LEU A 47 16.18 -11.27 -8.78
C LEU A 47 17.18 -10.12 -8.76
N VAL A 48 17.43 -9.60 -7.56
CA VAL A 48 18.30 -8.46 -7.35
C VAL A 48 19.20 -8.71 -6.13
N ASP A 49 20.43 -8.23 -6.23
CA ASP A 49 21.34 -8.11 -5.10
C ASP A 49 21.24 -6.69 -4.55
N PHE A 50 21.19 -6.54 -3.23
CA PHE A 50 21.06 -5.24 -2.59
C PHE A 50 21.72 -5.26 -1.23
N ASP A 51 22.17 -4.11 -0.75
CA ASP A 51 22.61 -3.97 0.63
C ASP A 51 21.40 -3.65 1.51
N ILE A 52 21.26 -4.40 2.61
CA ILE A 52 20.31 -4.05 3.67
C ILE A 52 21.02 -3.08 4.61
N GLU A 53 20.49 -1.87 4.71
CA GLU A 53 20.87 -0.91 5.72
C GLU A 53 19.81 -0.91 6.83
N GLU A 54 20.20 -1.36 8.03
CA GLU A 54 19.40 -1.19 9.24
C GLU A 54 19.50 0.27 9.68
N THR A 55 18.39 0.99 9.52
CA THR A 55 18.26 2.37 9.99
C THR A 55 17.43 2.40 11.26
N ASP A 56 17.42 3.52 11.99
CA ASP A 56 16.47 3.77 13.09
C ASP A 56 14.98 3.61 12.69
N ARG A 57 14.70 3.42 11.39
CA ARG A 57 13.36 3.38 10.79
C ARG A 57 13.03 2.04 10.10
N GLY A 58 13.91 1.03 10.22
CA GLY A 58 13.76 -0.31 9.64
C GLY A 58 14.79 -0.65 8.56
N ALA A 59 14.63 -1.83 7.96
CA ALA A 59 15.49 -2.35 6.89
C ALA A 59 15.18 -1.65 5.56
N LYS A 60 16.17 -0.93 5.02
CA LYS A 60 16.10 -0.24 3.73
C LYS A 60 17.08 -0.89 2.75
N ALA A 61 16.66 -1.08 1.50
CA ALA A 61 17.54 -1.55 0.45
C ALA A 61 18.33 -0.36 -0.13
N THR A 62 19.65 -0.51 -0.20
CA THR A 62 20.57 0.42 -0.87
C THR A 62 21.40 -0.36 -1.89
N ASN A 63 21.98 0.33 -2.88
CA ASN A 63 22.79 -0.28 -3.95
C ASN A 63 22.12 -1.51 -4.61
N VAL A 64 20.86 -1.38 -5.02
CA VAL A 64 20.15 -2.47 -5.70
C VAL A 64 20.78 -2.69 -7.08
N VAL A 65 21.20 -3.92 -7.36
CA VAL A 65 21.76 -4.37 -8.63
C VAL A 65 20.94 -5.56 -9.12
N ILE A 66 20.47 -5.48 -10.35
CA ILE A 66 19.65 -6.55 -10.93
C ILE A 66 20.57 -7.64 -11.44
N THR A 67 20.48 -8.83 -10.85
CA THR A 67 21.29 -10.00 -11.23
C THR A 67 20.59 -10.88 -12.24
N GLN A 68 19.26 -10.97 -12.15
CA GLN A 68 18.45 -11.74 -13.09
C GLN A 68 17.17 -10.98 -13.44
N GLU A 69 17.00 -10.68 -14.73
CA GLU A 69 15.73 -10.20 -15.24
C GLU A 69 14.64 -11.25 -15.03
N ALA A 70 13.42 -10.77 -14.73
CA ALA A 70 12.27 -11.64 -14.54
C ALA A 70 12.07 -12.53 -15.78
N PRO A 71 11.91 -13.85 -15.62
CA PRO A 71 11.67 -14.74 -16.75
C PRO A 71 10.43 -14.29 -17.55
N PRO A 72 10.46 -14.37 -18.89
CA PRO A 72 9.30 -14.03 -19.71
C PRO A 72 8.23 -15.12 -19.52
N GLY A 73 7.38 -14.95 -18.52
CA GLY A 73 6.23 -15.81 -18.26
C GLY A 73 6.16 -16.29 -16.80
N GLY A 74 5.20 -15.73 -16.06
CA GLY A 74 4.59 -16.38 -14.91
C GLY A 74 5.14 -15.99 -13.53
N PHE A 75 4.47 -15.03 -12.89
CA PHE A 75 4.34 -15.04 -11.43
C PHE A 75 2.84 -14.95 -11.10
N GLU A 76 2.21 -16.13 -10.98
CA GLU A 76 1.08 -16.29 -10.06
C GLU A 76 1.60 -15.94 -8.66
N SER A 77 0.97 -14.95 -8.04
CA SER A 77 1.36 -14.41 -6.74
C SER A 77 0.98 -15.37 -5.61
N ASP A 78 1.77 -16.43 -5.47
CA ASP A 78 1.79 -17.30 -4.29
C ASP A 78 2.63 -16.63 -3.19
N ALA A 79 2.01 -15.73 -2.42
CA ALA A 79 2.36 -15.41 -1.03
C ALA A 79 1.51 -14.24 -0.48
N ARG A 80 0.21 -14.47 -0.28
CA ARG A 80 -0.52 -13.78 0.79
C ARG A 80 -0.61 -14.77 1.95
N PRO A 81 -0.13 -14.46 3.16
CA PRO A 81 -0.43 -15.30 4.30
C PRO A 81 -1.95 -15.26 4.48
N GLU A 82 -2.59 -16.40 4.24
CA GLU A 82 -3.99 -16.64 4.52
C GLU A 82 -4.26 -16.23 5.97
N ARG A 83 -4.95 -15.11 6.15
CA ARG A 83 -5.55 -14.77 7.44
C ARG A 83 -6.69 -15.77 7.62
N ARG A 84 -6.35 -16.86 8.30
CA ARG A 84 -7.20 -17.91 8.86
C ARG A 84 -8.64 -17.43 9.04
N SER A 85 -9.50 -18.00 8.22
CA SER A 85 -10.91 -18.25 8.50
C SER A 85 -11.02 -18.85 9.90
N ASP A 86 -11.84 -18.25 10.79
CA ASP A 86 -12.59 -19.00 11.79
C ASP A 86 -13.64 -18.16 12.55
N HIS A 87 -14.91 -18.61 12.42
CA HIS A 87 -15.95 -18.66 13.47
C HIS A 87 -16.69 -17.37 13.89
N ARG A 88 -17.93 -17.16 13.40
CA ARG A 88 -19.19 -17.75 13.93
C ARG A 88 -20.44 -17.01 13.43
N ARG A 89 -21.46 -17.83 13.15
CA ARG A 89 -22.87 -17.53 12.94
C ARG A 89 -23.44 -16.67 14.07
N ASP A 90 -24.34 -15.74 13.75
CA ASP A 90 -25.64 -15.73 14.43
C ASP A 90 -26.73 -15.14 13.53
N ASP A 91 -27.64 -16.02 13.13
CA ASP A 91 -28.95 -15.68 12.60
C ASP A 91 -29.79 -15.05 13.72
N ARG A 92 -30.34 -13.85 13.50
CA ARG A 92 -31.70 -13.47 13.95
C ARG A 92 -32.07 -12.04 13.52
N ARG A 93 -32.99 -11.99 12.55
CA ARG A 93 -34.26 -11.22 12.55
C ARG A 93 -34.25 -9.85 13.23
N ASP A 94 -34.50 -8.80 12.44
CA ASP A 94 -35.61 -7.90 12.78
C ASP A 94 -36.27 -7.34 11.50
N ASP A 95 -37.42 -7.92 11.16
CA ASP A 95 -38.40 -7.31 10.29
C ASP A 95 -39.13 -6.24 11.10
N ARG A 96 -39.10 -4.97 10.67
CA ARG A 96 -40.29 -4.13 10.40
C ARG A 96 -39.95 -2.63 10.25
N ARG A 97 -40.32 -2.12 9.06
CA ARG A 97 -41.09 -0.88 8.79
C ARG A 97 -40.57 0.44 9.38
N ASP A 98 -40.35 1.43 8.52
CA ASP A 98 -41.32 2.52 8.37
C ASP A 98 -41.05 3.32 7.08
N ASP A 99 -42.12 3.46 6.30
CA ASP A 99 -42.22 4.36 5.16
C ASP A 99 -42.29 5.81 5.67
N ARG A 100 -41.43 6.71 5.16
CA ARG A 100 -41.82 8.10 4.89
C ARG A 100 -40.81 8.90 4.07
N ARG A 101 -41.27 9.23 2.86
CA ARG A 101 -40.90 10.35 1.98
C ARG A 101 -40.27 11.54 2.70
N PHE A 102 -39.13 12.03 2.19
CA PHE A 102 -38.84 13.45 2.12
C PHE A 102 -38.01 13.77 0.87
N ASP A 103 -38.69 14.28 -0.15
CA ASP A 103 -38.08 15.07 -1.22
C ASP A 103 -37.33 16.26 -0.60
N ARG A 104 -36.01 16.31 -0.79
CA ARG A 104 -35.23 17.54 -0.66
C ARG A 104 -34.34 17.73 -1.89
N PRO A 105 -34.46 18.86 -2.61
CA PRO A 105 -33.62 19.16 -3.75
C PRO A 105 -32.17 19.35 -3.32
N ARG A 106 -31.27 18.85 -4.15
CA ARG A 106 -29.82 18.79 -3.93
C ARG A 106 -29.20 20.18 -3.86
N ARG A 107 -28.26 20.30 -2.92
CA ARG A 107 -27.41 21.45 -2.64
C ARG A 107 -26.58 21.80 -3.88
N SER A 108 -26.49 23.09 -4.20
CA SER A 108 -25.35 23.63 -4.94
C SER A 108 -24.68 24.68 -4.07
N ARG A 109 -23.63 24.26 -3.37
CA ARG A 109 -22.62 25.14 -2.79
C ARG A 109 -21.35 24.33 -2.51
N GLY A 110 -20.41 24.46 -3.44
CA GLY A 110 -18.96 24.25 -3.35
C GLY A 110 -18.44 23.24 -2.33
N GLY A 111 -17.96 22.12 -2.86
CA GLY A 111 -16.96 21.26 -2.23
C GLY A 111 -16.42 20.36 -3.33
N HIS A 112 -15.10 20.28 -3.49
CA HIS A 112 -14.44 19.40 -4.45
C HIS A 112 -15.13 18.02 -4.46
N GLY A 113 -15.41 17.51 -5.66
CA GLY A 113 -16.16 16.27 -5.87
C GLY A 113 -15.63 15.14 -5.01
N SER A 114 -16.56 14.35 -4.46
CA SER A 114 -16.34 13.08 -3.77
C SER A 114 -15.14 12.33 -4.33
N MET A 115 -14.00 12.42 -3.64
CA MET A 115 -12.80 11.69 -3.99
C MET A 115 -13.03 10.21 -3.71
N GLU A 116 -12.47 9.37 -4.56
CA GLU A 116 -12.39 7.93 -4.33
C GLU A 116 -11.42 7.68 -3.17
N ALA A 117 -11.67 6.66 -2.34
CA ALA A 117 -10.85 6.36 -1.16
C ALA A 117 -9.38 6.15 -1.54
N ALA A 118 -9.12 5.63 -2.74
CA ALA A 118 -7.78 5.51 -3.31
C ALA A 118 -7.10 6.88 -3.54
N ALA A 119 -7.78 7.82 -4.19
CA ALA A 119 -7.24 9.16 -4.44
C ALA A 119 -6.99 9.93 -3.14
N PHE A 120 -7.89 9.82 -2.17
CA PHE A 120 -7.73 10.42 -0.84
C PHE A 120 -6.55 9.81 -0.07
N THR A 121 -6.39 8.50 -0.17
CA THR A 121 -5.27 7.75 0.42
C THR A 121 -3.92 8.21 -0.16
N GLU A 122 -3.89 8.57 -1.44
CA GLU A 122 -2.71 9.09 -2.13
C GLU A 122 -2.37 10.51 -1.70
N GLU A 123 -3.33 11.44 -1.73
CA GLU A 123 -3.12 12.82 -1.26
C GLU A 123 -2.69 12.85 0.21
N LEU A 124 -3.27 11.98 1.04
CA LEU A 124 -2.89 11.86 2.45
C LEU A 124 -1.45 11.34 2.61
N THR A 125 -1.02 10.43 1.73
CA THR A 125 0.34 9.90 1.78
C THR A 125 1.36 10.99 1.41
N GLU A 126 1.10 11.77 0.36
CA GLU A 126 1.97 12.90 0.00
C GLU A 126 2.02 13.97 1.09
N LEU A 127 0.86 14.33 1.66
CA LEU A 127 0.79 15.30 2.74
C LEU A 127 1.58 14.85 3.98
N LEU A 128 1.52 13.55 4.34
CA LEU A 128 2.25 13.01 5.47
C LEU A 128 3.76 13.01 5.23
N LEU A 129 4.19 12.68 4.01
CA LEU A 129 5.59 12.70 3.63
C LEU A 129 6.16 14.13 3.59
N ASP A 130 5.40 15.09 3.06
CA ASP A 130 5.79 16.51 3.00
C ASP A 130 5.80 17.16 4.40
N SER A 131 4.81 16.87 5.23
CA SER A 131 4.69 17.46 6.57
C SER A 131 5.76 16.95 7.54
N SER A 132 6.17 15.69 7.40
CA SER A 132 7.10 15.08 8.35
C SER A 132 7.87 13.90 7.76
N GLY A 133 9.10 14.18 7.34
CA GLY A 133 10.07 13.15 6.94
C GLY A 133 10.57 12.25 8.07
N THR A 134 10.01 12.33 9.29
CA THR A 134 10.34 11.43 10.41
C THR A 134 9.32 10.30 10.57
N LEU A 135 8.19 10.36 9.86
CA LEU A 135 7.20 9.30 9.88
C LEU A 135 7.75 8.03 9.24
N THR A 136 7.68 6.92 9.97
CA THR A 136 8.04 5.59 9.45
C THR A 136 6.98 5.10 8.47
N ALA A 137 7.35 4.20 7.56
CA ALA A 137 6.39 3.60 6.62
C ALA A 137 5.21 2.92 7.35
N ALA A 138 5.48 2.24 8.47
CA ALA A 138 4.44 1.63 9.30
C ALA A 138 3.48 2.68 9.88
N GLN A 139 4.01 3.82 10.32
CA GLN A 139 3.19 4.93 10.82
C GLN A 139 2.36 5.57 9.70
N ILE A 140 2.95 5.78 8.52
CA ILE A 140 2.24 6.35 7.37
C ILE A 140 1.09 5.42 6.96
N VAL A 141 1.35 4.11 6.83
CA VAL A 141 0.32 3.13 6.50
C VAL A 141 -0.76 3.07 7.59
N ALA A 142 -0.37 3.09 8.87
CA ALA A 142 -1.33 3.06 9.98
C ALA A 142 -2.19 4.33 10.06
N ILE A 143 -1.60 5.51 9.85
CA ILE A 143 -2.32 6.78 9.80
C ILE A 143 -3.26 6.79 8.60
N ARG A 144 -2.76 6.38 7.44
CA ARG A 144 -3.53 6.32 6.20
C ARG A 144 -4.74 5.43 6.29
N GLN A 145 -4.57 4.18 6.75
CA GLN A 145 -5.70 3.26 6.97
C GLN A 145 -6.74 3.88 7.90
N ARG A 146 -6.30 4.43 9.03
CA ARG A 146 -7.21 4.96 10.05
C ARG A 146 -7.95 6.22 9.61
N VAL A 147 -7.30 7.08 8.82
CA VAL A 147 -7.91 8.30 8.30
C VAL A 147 -8.83 8.01 7.11
N THR A 148 -8.44 7.09 6.22
CA THR A 148 -9.30 6.65 5.11
C THR A 148 -10.56 5.93 5.64
N ASP A 149 -10.42 4.99 6.58
CA ASP A 149 -11.56 4.31 7.21
C ASP A 149 -12.51 5.31 7.88
N PHE A 150 -11.97 6.30 8.58
CA PHE A 150 -12.76 7.37 9.21
C PHE A 150 -13.50 8.22 8.17
N ALA A 151 -12.87 8.52 7.05
CA ALA A 151 -13.44 9.36 6.01
C ALA A 151 -14.53 8.60 5.20
N VAL A 152 -14.39 7.29 5.02
CA VAL A 152 -15.42 6.41 4.43
C VAL A 152 -16.63 6.28 5.36
N ASP A 153 -16.42 6.04 6.66
CA ASP A 153 -17.51 5.94 7.66
C ASP A 153 -18.37 7.22 7.73
N ARG A 154 -17.76 8.38 7.46
CA ARG A 154 -18.44 9.68 7.41
C ARG A 154 -19.01 10.05 6.04
N GLY A 155 -18.77 9.22 5.02
CA GLY A 155 -19.18 9.45 3.64
C GLY A 155 -18.51 10.66 2.99
N TRP A 156 -17.29 11.01 3.43
CA TRP A 156 -16.49 12.09 2.83
C TRP A 156 -15.77 11.63 1.56
N VAL A 157 -15.47 10.34 1.49
CA VAL A 157 -14.87 9.65 0.34
C VAL A 157 -15.70 8.42 0.01
N LEU A 158 -15.68 8.05 -1.26
CA LEU A 158 -16.36 6.87 -1.78
C LEU A 158 -15.42 5.67 -1.67
N ASP A 159 -15.95 4.53 -1.20
CA ASP A 159 -15.24 3.24 -1.14
C ASP A 159 -14.79 2.78 -2.54
#